data_AF-A0A9D7LL79-F1
#
_entry.id   AF-A0A9D7LL79-F1
#
_cell.length_a   1.000
_cell.length_b   1.000
_cell.length_c   1.000
_cell.angle_alpha   90.00
_cell.angle_beta   90.00
_cell.angle_gamma   90.00
#
_symmetry.space_group_name_H-M   'P 1'
#
loop_
_entity.id
_entity.type
_entity.pdbx_description
1 polymer ?
#
loop_
_entity_poly.entity_id
_entity_poly.type
_entity_poly.pdbx_seq_one_letter_code
_entity_poly.pdbx_strand_id
1 'polypeptide(L)'
;MLRFGPLRARIPLADIRSIDRRDLSPTLWASVRLPGLAFGTVRYVEVGKVTMFASSAATGILLIDAGGRRYGVTPQDEGAFVRALDSERSSHVNPTAPDGS
;
A
#
# COMPACT_ATOMS: atom_id res chain seq x y z
N MET A 1 -4.38 -9.18 -5.23
CA MET A 1 -4.44 -8.18 -6.34
C MET A 1 -5.27 -7.01 -5.85
N LEU A 2 -4.77 -5.76 -5.94
CA LEU A 2 -5.53 -4.58 -5.53
C LEU A 2 -6.34 -4.03 -6.72
N ARG A 3 -7.64 -3.81 -6.49
CA ARG A 3 -8.58 -3.24 -7.47
C ARG A 3 -9.25 -2.04 -6.84
N PHE A 4 -9.13 -0.88 -7.46
CA PHE A 4 -9.77 0.35 -6.98
C PHE A 4 -10.35 1.12 -8.17
N GLY A 5 -11.67 1.01 -8.35
CA GLY A 5 -12.36 1.53 -9.54
C GLY A 5 -11.76 0.97 -10.86
N PRO A 6 -11.49 1.80 -11.88
CA PRO A 6 -10.89 1.35 -13.14
C PRO A 6 -9.39 1.03 -13.02
N LEU A 7 -8.72 1.43 -11.93
CA LEU A 7 -7.29 1.22 -11.75
C LEU A 7 -7.03 -0.16 -11.14
N ARG A 8 -6.07 -0.86 -11.75
CA ARG A 8 -5.64 -2.20 -11.33
C ARG A 8 -4.16 -2.17 -11.05
N ALA A 9 -3.77 -2.59 -9.85
CA ALA A 9 -2.38 -2.84 -9.52
C ALA A 9 -2.24 -4.23 -8.91
N ARG A 10 -1.27 -4.98 -9.42
CA ARG A 10 -0.80 -6.19 -8.78
C ARG A 10 0.47 -5.85 -8.04
N ILE A 11 0.39 -5.88 -6.71
CA ILE A 11 1.55 -5.81 -5.82
C ILE A 11 1.85 -7.25 -5.40
N PRO A 12 2.98 -7.85 -5.80
CA PRO A 12 3.38 -9.16 -5.31
C PRO A 12 3.64 -9.09 -3.81
N LEU A 13 3.08 -10.02 -3.04
CA LEU A 13 3.20 -10.02 -1.58
C LEU A 13 4.66 -10.18 -1.13
N ALA A 14 5.42 -11.01 -1.84
CA ALA A 14 6.85 -11.25 -1.60
C ALA A 14 7.70 -9.97 -1.77
N ASP A 15 7.24 -9.00 -2.55
CA ASP A 15 7.96 -7.75 -2.75
C ASP A 15 7.68 -6.73 -1.65
N ILE A 16 6.64 -6.94 -0.82
CA ILE A 16 6.25 -6.00 0.24
C ILE A 16 7.25 -6.07 1.39
N ARG A 17 7.98 -4.98 1.59
CA ARG A 17 9.02 -4.83 2.61
C ARG A 17 8.48 -4.22 3.90
N SER A 18 7.62 -3.21 3.80
CA SER A 18 7.00 -2.59 4.97
C SER A 18 5.59 -2.09 4.66
N ILE A 19 4.78 -1.97 5.71
CA ILE A 19 3.45 -1.39 5.69
C ILE A 19 3.35 -0.49 6.92
N ASP A 20 3.24 0.80 6.71
CA ASP A 20 3.26 1.79 7.77
C ASP A 20 2.06 2.74 7.64
N ARG A 21 1.36 2.98 8.74
CA ARG A 21 0.35 4.03 8.78
C ARG A 21 1.04 5.39 8.85
N ARG A 22 0.73 6.26 7.89
CA ARG A 22 1.30 7.60 7.78
C ARG A 22 0.21 8.59 7.42
N ASP A 23 0.24 9.72 8.10
CA ASP A 23 -0.38 10.92 7.56
C ASP A 23 0.66 11.57 6.65
N LEU A 24 0.27 11.83 5.40
CA LEU A 24 1.15 12.41 4.40
C LEU A 24 0.72 13.85 4.17
N SER A 25 1.67 14.78 4.20
CA SER A 25 1.40 16.16 3.79
C SER A 25 1.57 16.28 2.28
N PRO A 26 0.49 16.38 1.47
CA PRO A 26 0.65 16.64 0.06
C PRO A 26 1.37 17.99 -0.11
N THR A 27 2.47 18.00 -0.84
CA THR A 27 3.09 19.25 -1.28
C THR A 27 1.99 20.07 -1.95
N LEU A 28 1.76 21.31 -1.52
CA LEU A 28 0.64 22.21 -1.85
C LEU A 28 0.25 22.29 -3.35
N TRP A 29 1.05 21.76 -4.26
CA TRP A 29 0.82 21.70 -5.71
C TRP A 29 -0.03 20.51 -6.18
N ALA A 30 -0.28 19.50 -5.34
CA ALA A 30 -1.27 18.46 -5.66
C ALA A 30 -2.72 18.94 -5.44
N SER A 31 -2.89 20.04 -4.69
CA SER A 31 -4.17 20.55 -4.18
C SER A 31 -5.05 21.26 -5.21
N VAL A 32 -4.72 21.22 -6.50
CA VAL A 32 -5.62 21.69 -7.56
C VAL A 32 -6.58 20.58 -8.03
N ARG A 33 -6.42 19.34 -7.56
CA ARG A 33 -7.28 18.23 -7.98
C ARG A 33 -8.05 17.61 -6.81
N LEU A 34 -9.31 18.06 -6.70
CA LEU A 34 -10.44 17.47 -5.98
C LEU A 34 -10.25 17.17 -4.47
N PRO A 35 -11.00 17.82 -3.56
CA PRO A 35 -11.01 17.43 -2.16
C PRO A 35 -11.51 15.98 -2.01
N GLY A 36 -10.71 15.12 -1.38
CA GLY A 36 -11.13 13.78 -0.95
C GLY A 36 -10.87 12.61 -1.90
N LEU A 37 -10.15 12.78 -3.03
CA LEU A 37 -9.84 11.66 -3.93
C LEU A 37 -8.41 11.75 -4.49
N ALA A 38 -7.52 10.86 -4.04
CA ALA A 38 -6.16 10.74 -4.58
C ALA A 38 -6.05 9.48 -5.44
N PHE A 39 -6.29 9.64 -6.74
CA PHE A 39 -6.05 8.58 -7.72
C PHE A 39 -4.80 8.89 -8.54
N GLY A 40 -3.92 7.90 -8.69
CA GLY A 40 -2.73 8.03 -9.53
C GLY A 40 -1.47 8.32 -8.74
N THR A 41 -0.41 8.74 -9.44
CA THR A 41 0.90 8.90 -8.78
C THR A 41 1.10 10.32 -8.27
N VAL A 42 1.23 10.44 -6.95
CA VAL A 42 1.43 11.70 -6.22
C VAL A 42 2.85 11.75 -5.69
N ARG A 43 3.47 12.94 -5.70
CA ARG A 43 4.78 13.15 -5.09
C ARG A 43 4.62 13.87 -3.76
N TYR A 44 5.01 13.19 -2.69
CA TYR A 44 5.08 13.71 -1.34
C TYR A 44 6.51 14.09 -1.00
N VAL A 45 6.69 15.14 -0.20
CA VAL A 45 8.02 15.62 0.20
C VAL A 45 8.77 14.56 1.01
N GLU A 46 8.07 13.89 1.92
CA GLU A 46 8.64 12.98 2.91
C GLU A 46 8.95 11.59 2.34
N VAL A 47 8.06 11.10 1.47
CA VAL A 47 8.07 9.71 0.98
C VAL A 47 8.21 9.62 -0.54
N GLY A 48 8.46 10.72 -1.22
CA GLY A 48 8.69 10.74 -2.66
C GLY A 48 7.45 10.31 -3.46
N LYS A 49 7.67 9.52 -4.52
CA LYS A 49 6.63 9.14 -5.47
C LYS A 49 5.80 7.98 -4.92
N VAL A 50 4.49 8.19 -4.75
CA VAL A 50 3.53 7.21 -4.23
C VAL A 50 2.39 7.03 -5.23
N THR A 51 2.09 5.79 -5.60
CA THR A 51 0.88 5.46 -6.37
C THR A 51 -0.30 5.29 -5.43
N MET A 52 -1.23 6.22 -5.47
CA MET A 52 -2.39 6.30 -4.58
C MET A 52 -3.58 5.51 -5.14
N PHE A 53 -4.13 4.66 -4.27
CA PHE A 53 -5.39 3.94 -4.41
C PHE A 53 -6.21 4.19 -3.14
N ALA A 54 -6.51 5.47 -2.88
CA ALA A 54 -7.05 5.92 -1.61
C ALA A 54 -8.19 6.91 -1.79
N SER A 55 -9.17 6.82 -0.88
CA SER A 55 -10.25 7.78 -0.69
C SER A 55 -9.85 8.94 0.24
N SER A 56 -8.60 8.98 0.71
CA SER A 56 -8.00 10.14 1.39
C SER A 56 -6.59 10.37 0.89
N ALA A 57 -6.22 11.64 0.70
CA ALA A 57 -4.94 12.06 0.15
C ALA A 57 -3.91 12.44 1.23
N ALA A 58 -4.34 12.55 2.49
CA ALA A 58 -3.54 13.15 3.55
C ALA A 58 -3.54 12.35 4.87
N THR A 59 -4.67 11.74 5.25
CA THR A 59 -4.82 11.11 6.57
C THR A 59 -5.18 9.65 6.48
N GLY A 60 -4.66 8.85 7.42
CA GLY A 60 -4.99 7.42 7.54
C GLY A 60 -4.52 6.58 6.36
N ILE A 61 -3.41 6.96 5.72
CA ILE A 61 -2.87 6.25 4.57
C ILE A 61 -2.01 5.10 5.09
N LEU A 62 -2.32 3.89 4.66
CA LEU A 62 -1.37 2.78 4.75
C LEU A 62 -0.40 2.90 3.57
N LEU A 63 0.85 3.17 3.87
CA LEU A 63 1.93 3.24 2.91
C LEU A 63 2.60 1.86 2.81
N ILE A 64 2.52 1.26 1.63
CA ILE A 64 3.10 -0.03 1.31
C ILE A 64 4.37 0.22 0.50
N ASP A 65 5.54 -0.19 1.00
CA ASP A 65 6.78 -0.25 0.23
C ASP A 65 6.95 -1.65 -0.37
N ALA A 66 6.95 -1.73 -1.70
CA ALA A 66 7.10 -2.99 -2.41
C ALA A 66 8.00 -2.84 -3.65
N GLY A 67 9.09 -3.61 -3.70
CA GLY A 67 9.99 -3.65 -4.86
C GLY A 67 10.55 -2.27 -5.27
N GLY A 68 10.77 -1.36 -4.31
CA GLY A 68 11.24 0.00 -4.58
C GLY A 68 10.15 0.97 -5.08
N ARG A 69 8.89 0.57 -5.02
CA ARG A 69 7.71 1.40 -5.34
C ARG A 69 6.88 1.57 -4.08
N ARG A 70 6.24 2.72 -3.94
CA ARG A 70 5.36 3.03 -2.81
C ARG A 70 3.92 3.15 -3.26
N TYR A 71 3.04 2.57 -2.47
CA TYR A 71 1.61 2.54 -2.72
C TYR A 71 0.86 3.06 -1.50
N GLY A 72 -0.05 4.01 -1.69
CA GLY A 72 -0.90 4.50 -0.61
C GLY A 72 -2.31 3.95 -0.75
N VAL A 73 -2.83 3.33 0.30
CA VAL A 73 -4.19 2.77 0.35
C VAL A 73 -4.91 3.21 1.61
N THR A 74 -6.24 3.33 1.53
CA THR A 74 -7.11 3.63 2.69
C THR A 74 -8.21 2.57 2.74
N PRO A 75 -7.92 1.37 3.27
CA PRO A 75 -8.93 0.33 3.40
C PRO A 75 -10.04 0.78 4.36
N GLN A 76 -11.27 0.35 4.08
CA GLN A 76 -12.41 0.62 4.96
C GLN A 76 -12.23 -0.04 6.34
N ASP A 77 -11.60 -1.22 6.38
CA ASP A 77 -11.20 -1.90 7.60
C ASP A 77 -9.68 -2.18 7.56
N GLU A 78 -8.92 -1.32 8.25
CA GLU A 78 -7.47 -1.41 8.35
C GLU A 78 -7.01 -2.70 9.05
N GLY A 79 -7.70 -3.09 10.12
CA GLY A 79 -7.32 -4.27 10.91
C GLY A 79 -7.51 -5.56 10.13
N ALA A 80 -8.66 -5.72 9.47
CA ALA A 80 -8.91 -6.87 8.60
C ALA A 80 -7.91 -6.94 7.44
N PHE A 81 -7.54 -5.78 6.86
CA PHE A 81 -6.58 -5.71 5.77
C PHE A 81 -5.18 -6.17 6.20
N VAL A 82 -4.66 -5.67 7.32
CA VAL A 82 -3.33 -6.07 7.83
C VAL A 82 -3.32 -7.55 8.20
N ARG A 83 -4.37 -8.06 8.87
CA ARG A 83 -4.46 -9.49 9.23
C ARG A 83 -4.48 -10.40 8.00
N ALA A 84 -5.18 -10.01 6.94
CA ALA A 84 -5.20 -10.77 5.69
C ALA A 84 -3.80 -10.83 5.06
N LEU A 85 -3.04 -9.73 5.09
CA LEU A 85 -1.66 -9.68 4.59
C LEU A 85 -0.72 -10.58 5.39
N ASP A 86 -0.83 -10.56 6.72
CA ASP A 86 0.00 -11.42 7.58
C ASP A 86 -0.34 -12.90 7.43
N SER A 87 -1.64 -13.23 7.26
CA SER A 87 -2.09 -14.59 6.97
C SER A 87 -1.49 -15.10 5.66
N GLU A 88 -1.53 -14.30 4.59
CA GLU A 88 -1.00 -14.67 3.27
C GLU A 88 0.54 -14.77 3.26
N ARG A 89 1.24 -13.97 4.07
CA ARG A 89 2.70 -14.09 4.25
C ARG A 89 3.07 -15.38 4.97
N SER A 90 2.29 -15.74 5.99
CA SER A 90 2.51 -16.95 6.77
C SER A 90 2.25 -18.21 5.94
N SER A 91 1.28 -18.20 5.02
CA SER A 91 1.02 -19.31 4.10
C SER A 91 1.99 -19.39 2.91
N HIS A 92 2.81 -18.36 2.66
CA HIS A 92 3.94 -18.43 1.72
C HIS A 92 5.21 -19.02 2.36
N VAL A 93 5.27 -19.11 3.69
CA VAL A 93 6.26 -19.90 4.42
C VAL A 93 5.70 -21.32 4.54
N ASN A 94 5.93 -22.15 3.52
CA ASN A 94 5.79 -23.61 3.68
C ASN A 94 7.20 -24.20 3.88
N PRO A 95 7.36 -25.17 4.81
CA PRO A 95 8.64 -25.60 5.32
C PRO A 95 9.33 -26.53 4.30
N THR A 96 10.60 -26.25 4.00
CA THR A 96 11.50 -27.30 3.56
C THR A 96 11.60 -28.29 4.72
N ALA A 97 10.96 -29.44 4.58
CA ALA A 97 11.12 -30.56 5.49
C ALA A 97 12.59 -31.04 5.49
N PRO A 98 13.12 -31.53 6.63
CA PRO A 98 14.39 -32.22 6.65
C PRO A 98 14.14 -33.70 6.32
N ASP A 99 14.54 -34.12 5.13
CA ASP A 99 14.62 -35.55 4.80
C ASP A 99 16.05 -36.00 5.07
N GLY A 100 16.25 -36.60 6.24
CA GLY A 100 17.48 -37.33 6.55
C GLY A 100 17.57 -38.63 5.77
N SER A 101 18.79 -39.01 5.41
CA SER A 101 19.35 -40.36 5.45
C SER A 101 20.87 -40.26 5.35
#